data_AF-A0A0S7XQQ7-F1
#
_entry.id   AF-A0A0S7XQQ7-F1
#
_cell.length_a   1.000
_cell.length_b   1.000
_cell.length_c   1.000
_cell.angle_alpha   90.00
_cell.angle_beta   90.00
_cell.angle_gamma   90.00
#
_symmetry.space_group_name_H-M   'P 1'
#
loop_
_entity.id
_entity.type
_entity.pdbx_description
1 polymer ?
#
loop_
_entity_poly.entity_id
_entity_poly.type
_entity_poly.pdbx_seq_one_letter_code
_entity_poly.pdbx_strand_id
1 'polypeptide(L)'
;MNAATRYALDDYFCEIPPPVFQLTATAQFSPIDINIAYLAQAGWNQTVDRLRFHIQSQSLPPADHPLAVSIGSAVPHIIVRRLDEEEDRFVSMQIAIDGVVSVMSNDREFAIDTFNHLLLDCPPGFHAADEFEINEQWTTDAQIVAYFLGMLTGARGWDPSHNIPANIRQSLEEAHSSLKIANYRSSVVMSRRTLEAVLKFGFQRLLGREPVNQRGQSLMLNDMINQFRNDAVKPIPDHLLHIADSVRLVGNVPGAHAAEIPNYQFTRSDAEYALYAVSHFLHEYFNKIDTAVTEYYTLTVDQNE
;
A
#
# COMPACT_ATOMS: atom_id res chain seq x y z
N MET A 1 16.96 -24.23 22.38
CA MET A 1 15.64 -23.57 22.26
C MET A 1 15.23 -23.70 20.81
N ASN A 2 14.02 -24.17 20.51
CA ASN A 2 13.50 -24.08 19.14
C ASN A 2 13.44 -22.59 18.80
N ALA A 3 14.29 -22.13 17.87
CA ALA A 3 14.18 -20.79 17.35
C ALA A 3 12.78 -20.65 16.76
N ALA A 4 12.05 -19.61 17.15
CA ALA A 4 10.77 -19.33 16.52
C ALA A 4 11.00 -19.24 15.00
N THR A 5 10.14 -19.87 14.22
CA THR A 5 10.20 -19.79 12.75
C THR A 5 9.53 -18.52 12.25
N ARG A 6 8.66 -17.91 13.08
CA ARG A 6 7.87 -16.71 12.75
C ARG A 6 7.37 -15.99 14.01
N TYR A 7 7.16 -14.67 13.90
CA TYR A 7 6.42 -13.81 14.84
C TYR A 7 5.26 -13.10 14.13
N ALA A 8 4.19 -12.74 14.85
CA ALA A 8 3.07 -12.00 14.26
C ALA A 8 3.47 -10.55 13.94
N LEU A 9 2.98 -9.98 12.84
CA LEU A 9 3.38 -8.62 12.45
C LEU A 9 2.92 -7.55 13.44
N ASP A 10 1.76 -7.74 14.06
CA ASP A 10 1.22 -6.78 15.04
C ASP A 10 2.04 -6.73 16.33
N ASP A 11 2.75 -7.80 16.68
CA ASP A 11 3.61 -7.84 17.87
C ASP A 11 4.81 -6.88 17.74
N TYR A 12 5.21 -6.49 16.53
CA TYR A 12 6.30 -5.54 16.31
C TYR A 12 5.94 -4.10 16.71
N PHE A 13 4.66 -3.77 16.92
CA PHE A 13 4.22 -2.43 17.32
C PHE A 13 4.07 -2.26 18.84
N CYS A 14 4.58 -3.20 19.64
CA CYS A 14 4.62 -3.08 21.10
C CYS A 14 5.90 -2.38 21.59
N GLU A 15 5.96 -2.08 22.89
CA GLU A 15 7.10 -1.37 23.52
C GLU A 15 8.43 -2.15 23.38
N ILE A 16 8.36 -3.48 23.35
CA ILE A 16 9.52 -4.36 23.17
C ILE A 16 9.23 -5.29 21.99
N PRO A 17 9.56 -4.87 20.74
CA PRO A 17 9.30 -5.69 19.56
C PRO A 17 10.03 -7.03 19.61
N PRO A 18 9.47 -8.09 19.01
CA PRO A 18 10.16 -9.38 18.90
C PRO A 18 11.38 -9.29 17.97
N PRO A 19 12.26 -10.31 18.00
CA PRO A 19 13.40 -10.39 17.08
C PRO A 19 12.98 -10.37 15.61
N VAL A 20 13.83 -9.81 14.74
CA VAL A 20 13.67 -9.83 13.28
C VAL A 20 14.61 -10.88 12.70
N PHE A 21 14.12 -11.67 11.74
CA PHE A 21 14.99 -12.57 10.98
C PHE A 21 15.78 -11.75 9.97
N GLN A 22 17.10 -11.91 9.98
CA GLN A 22 18.02 -11.24 9.07
C GLN A 22 18.80 -12.30 8.28
N LEU A 23 18.77 -12.19 6.96
CA LEU A 23 19.68 -12.88 6.05
C LEU A 23 20.53 -11.83 5.35
N THR A 24 21.85 -11.95 5.48
CA THR A 24 22.82 -11.12 4.76
C THR A 24 23.56 -12.01 3.78
N ALA A 25 23.56 -11.64 2.51
CA ALA A 25 24.22 -12.38 1.45
C ALA A 25 25.13 -11.44 0.67
N THR A 26 26.41 -11.78 0.53
CA THR A 26 27.35 -10.98 -0.28
C THR A 26 27.60 -11.67 -1.61
N ALA A 27 27.24 -11.02 -2.70
CA ALA A 27 27.45 -11.55 -4.05
C ALA A 27 28.93 -11.49 -4.44
N GLN A 28 29.49 -12.60 -4.90
CA GLN A 28 30.87 -12.67 -5.43
C GLN A 28 30.93 -12.47 -6.96
N PHE A 29 29.85 -11.99 -7.56
CA PHE A 29 29.66 -11.87 -9.00
C PHE A 29 28.90 -10.59 -9.37
N SER A 30 29.00 -10.20 -10.65
CA SER A 30 28.30 -9.06 -11.22
C SER A 30 27.88 -9.38 -12.66
N PRO A 31 26.65 -9.05 -13.08
CA PRO A 31 25.57 -8.42 -12.33
C PRO A 31 24.77 -9.38 -11.43
N ILE A 32 24.04 -8.83 -10.46
CA ILE A 32 22.94 -9.50 -9.77
C ILE A 32 21.70 -9.42 -10.67
N ASP A 33 21.15 -10.57 -11.06
CA ASP A 33 19.88 -10.68 -11.79
C ASP A 33 18.71 -10.72 -10.77
N ILE A 34 17.66 -9.94 -11.01
CA ILE A 34 16.46 -9.88 -10.16
C ILE A 34 15.25 -10.31 -10.98
N ASN A 35 14.57 -11.36 -10.52
CA ASN A 35 13.38 -11.92 -11.12
C ASN A 35 12.15 -11.04 -10.84
N ILE A 36 11.92 -10.00 -11.66
CA ILE A 36 10.77 -9.10 -11.51
C ILE A 36 9.45 -9.85 -11.64
N ALA A 37 9.41 -10.92 -12.43
CA ALA A 37 8.20 -11.67 -12.67
C ALA A 37 7.71 -12.47 -11.45
N TYR A 38 8.59 -12.71 -10.47
CA TYR A 38 8.19 -13.19 -9.14
C TYR A 38 7.42 -12.12 -8.35
N LEU A 39 7.76 -10.84 -8.54
CA LEU A 39 7.09 -9.72 -7.88
C LEU A 39 5.80 -9.28 -8.57
N ALA A 40 5.68 -9.51 -9.88
CA ALA A 40 4.55 -9.06 -10.68
C ALA A 40 3.38 -10.05 -10.68
N GLN A 41 2.17 -9.56 -10.43
CA GLN A 41 0.93 -10.36 -10.54
C GLN A 41 0.44 -10.54 -11.99
N ALA A 42 0.85 -9.65 -12.91
CA ALA A 42 0.53 -9.73 -14.34
C ALA A 42 1.48 -8.86 -15.18
N GLY A 43 1.56 -9.14 -16.48
CA GLY A 43 2.19 -8.25 -17.48
C GLY A 43 3.68 -8.44 -17.73
N TRP A 44 4.38 -9.21 -16.89
CA TRP A 44 5.79 -9.54 -17.08
C TRP A 44 5.96 -11.03 -17.33
N ASN A 45 6.81 -11.37 -18.30
CA ASN A 45 7.09 -12.74 -18.70
C ASN A 45 8.21 -13.32 -17.83
N GLN A 46 7.86 -14.32 -17.03
CA GLN A 46 8.75 -15.05 -16.11
C GLN A 46 10.01 -15.65 -16.75
N THR A 47 10.03 -15.82 -18.08
CA THR A 47 11.16 -16.42 -18.78
C THR A 47 12.16 -15.38 -19.32
N VAL A 48 11.79 -14.10 -19.42
CA VAL A 48 12.62 -13.08 -20.11
C VAL A 48 12.78 -11.77 -19.35
N ASP A 49 11.83 -11.41 -18.49
CA ASP A 49 11.83 -10.11 -17.84
C ASP A 49 12.58 -10.14 -16.50
N ARG A 50 13.67 -9.37 -16.43
CA ARG A 50 14.54 -9.26 -15.26
C ARG A 50 15.12 -7.87 -15.15
N LEU A 51 15.46 -7.48 -13.93
CA LEU A 51 16.29 -6.32 -13.67
C LEU A 51 17.73 -6.78 -13.45
N ARG A 52 18.67 -6.17 -14.17
CA ARG A 52 20.11 -6.41 -14.00
C ARG A 52 20.72 -5.30 -13.18
N PHE A 53 21.31 -5.67 -12.06
CA PHE A 53 22.00 -4.75 -11.16
C PHE A 53 23.50 -5.02 -11.17
N HIS A 54 24.26 -4.14 -11.80
CA HIS A 54 25.72 -4.25 -11.86
C HIS A 54 26.33 -3.71 -10.57
N ILE A 55 26.98 -4.57 -9.80
CA ILE A 55 27.71 -4.17 -8.59
C ILE A 55 29.01 -3.47 -8.98
N GLN A 56 29.36 -2.41 -8.25
CA GLN A 56 30.57 -1.64 -8.49
C GLN A 56 31.76 -2.36 -7.86
N SER A 57 32.50 -3.10 -8.68
CA SER A 57 33.78 -3.68 -8.29
C SER A 57 34.81 -2.55 -8.09
N GLN A 58 35.00 -2.15 -6.82
CA GLN A 58 36.21 -1.53 -6.26
C GLN A 58 36.83 -0.31 -6.97
N SER A 59 36.07 0.48 -7.72
CA SER A 59 36.53 1.79 -8.17
C SER A 59 35.51 2.84 -7.77
N LEU A 60 35.54 3.24 -6.50
CA LEU A 60 35.00 4.55 -6.13
C LEU A 60 35.62 5.57 -7.11
N PRO A 61 34.84 6.45 -7.73
CA PRO A 61 35.42 7.52 -8.51
C PRO A 61 36.43 8.26 -7.62
N PRO A 62 37.59 8.68 -8.15
CA PRO A 62 38.57 9.39 -7.33
C PRO A 62 37.89 10.57 -6.62
N ALA A 63 38.32 10.89 -5.40
CA ALA A 63 37.57 11.76 -4.48
C ALA A 63 37.30 13.18 -5.03
N ASP A 64 38.03 13.58 -6.08
CA ASP A 64 37.89 14.83 -6.82
C ASP A 64 36.86 14.77 -7.96
N HIS A 65 36.31 13.59 -8.28
CA HIS A 65 35.32 13.41 -9.33
C HIS A 65 33.93 13.89 -8.85
N PRO A 66 33.21 14.74 -9.62
CA PRO A 66 31.89 15.24 -9.23
C PRO A 66 30.87 14.14 -8.89
N LEU A 67 30.95 12.98 -9.55
CA LEU A 67 30.12 11.81 -9.22
C LEU A 67 30.47 11.15 -7.88
N ALA A 68 31.70 11.27 -7.37
CA ALA A 68 32.06 10.71 -6.06
C ALA A 68 31.27 11.40 -4.93
N VAL A 69 31.01 12.71 -5.08
CA VAL A 69 30.19 13.49 -4.14
C VAL A 69 28.72 13.06 -4.18
N SER A 70 28.21 12.67 -5.35
CA SER A 70 26.83 12.21 -5.52
C SER A 70 26.60 10.73 -5.17
N ILE A 71 27.63 9.88 -5.34
CA ILE A 71 27.57 8.43 -5.10
C ILE A 71 28.01 8.08 -3.68
N GLY A 72 28.97 8.81 -3.10
CA GLY A 72 29.51 8.55 -1.77
C GLY A 72 28.49 8.62 -0.63
N SER A 73 27.30 9.18 -0.88
CA SER A 73 26.17 9.23 0.05
C SER A 73 25.04 8.24 -0.27
N ALA A 74 25.13 7.46 -1.35
CA ALA A 74 24.05 6.59 -1.81
C ALA A 74 24.19 5.15 -1.27
N VAL A 75 23.37 4.85 -0.28
CA VAL A 75 23.06 3.50 0.26
C VAL A 75 21.59 3.22 -0.09
N PRO A 76 21.12 1.96 -0.05
CA PRO A 76 20.99 1.01 -1.16
C PRO A 76 20.36 1.56 -2.47
N HIS A 77 20.57 0.85 -3.60
CA HIS A 77 20.00 1.26 -4.90
C HIS A 77 18.70 0.52 -5.26
N ILE A 78 18.45 -0.64 -4.64
CA ILE A 78 17.21 -1.40 -4.87
C ILE A 78 16.63 -1.81 -3.52
N ILE A 79 15.35 -1.52 -3.38
CA ILE A 79 14.54 -1.88 -2.23
C ILE A 79 13.35 -2.68 -2.76
N VAL A 80 13.17 -3.89 -2.24
CA VAL A 80 12.03 -4.75 -2.51
C VAL A 80 11.29 -4.99 -1.20
N ARG A 81 9.99 -4.75 -1.20
CA ARG A 81 9.11 -5.00 -0.06
C ARG A 81 7.96 -5.88 -0.54
N ARG A 82 7.64 -6.91 0.23
CA ARG A 82 6.49 -7.76 -0.03
C ARG A 82 5.77 -8.04 1.28
N LEU A 83 4.51 -7.60 1.33
CA LEU A 83 3.57 -7.88 2.42
C LEU A 83 2.54 -8.89 1.92
N ASP A 84 2.35 -9.94 2.68
CA ASP A 84 1.29 -10.93 2.53
C ASP A 84 0.39 -10.82 3.77
N GLU A 85 -0.68 -10.03 3.65
CA GLU A 85 -1.61 -9.75 4.75
C GLU A 85 -2.42 -10.99 5.15
N GLU A 86 -2.73 -11.87 4.20
CA GLU A 86 -3.55 -13.07 4.46
C GLU A 86 -2.81 -14.06 5.36
N GLU A 87 -1.52 -14.24 5.11
CA GLU A 87 -0.67 -15.17 5.87
C GLU A 87 0.10 -14.48 7.02
N ASP A 88 -0.03 -13.15 7.16
CA ASP A 88 0.65 -12.33 8.17
C ASP A 88 2.20 -12.45 8.07
N ARG A 89 2.71 -12.22 6.87
CA ARG A 89 4.14 -12.31 6.53
C ARG A 89 4.63 -11.07 5.81
N PHE A 90 5.82 -10.62 6.16
CA PHE A 90 6.45 -9.46 5.54
C PHE A 90 7.93 -9.70 5.34
N VAL A 91 8.44 -9.32 4.16
CA VAL A 91 9.85 -9.34 3.85
C VAL A 91 10.27 -8.02 3.20
N SER A 92 11.43 -7.53 3.63
CA SER A 92 12.15 -6.41 3.04
C SER A 92 13.52 -6.87 2.59
N MET A 93 13.84 -6.68 1.32
CA MET A 93 15.16 -6.94 0.76
C MET A 93 15.78 -5.63 0.25
N GLN A 94 17.05 -5.43 0.59
CA GLN A 94 17.88 -4.34 0.10
C GLN A 94 19.06 -4.90 -0.66
N ILE A 95 19.38 -4.31 -1.80
CA ILE A 95 20.57 -4.66 -2.59
C ILE A 95 21.42 -3.39 -2.72
N ALA A 96 22.61 -3.44 -2.13
CA ALA A 96 23.58 -2.37 -2.14
C ALA A 96 24.53 -2.49 -3.34
N ILE A 97 25.15 -1.36 -3.73
CA ILE A 97 26.03 -1.27 -4.92
C ILE A 97 27.31 -2.10 -4.79
N ASP A 98 27.71 -2.41 -3.56
CA ASP A 98 28.84 -3.27 -3.24
C ASP A 98 28.50 -4.78 -3.31
N GLY A 99 27.26 -5.13 -3.63
CA GLY A 99 26.81 -6.51 -3.76
C GLY A 99 26.32 -7.14 -2.45
N VAL A 100 26.20 -6.35 -1.37
CA VAL A 100 25.55 -6.82 -0.14
C VAL A 100 24.03 -6.81 -0.32
N VAL A 101 23.43 -7.98 -0.11
CA VAL A 101 21.97 -8.18 -0.03
C VAL A 101 21.58 -8.37 1.43
N SER A 102 20.68 -7.53 1.93
CA SER A 102 20.12 -7.66 3.28
C SER A 102 18.62 -7.92 3.20
N VAL A 103 18.20 -9.06 3.74
CA VAL A 103 16.81 -9.48 3.83
C VAL A 103 16.39 -9.46 5.30
N MET A 104 15.27 -8.81 5.59
CA MET A 104 14.65 -8.79 6.92
C MET A 104 13.21 -9.29 6.84
N SER A 105 12.78 -10.09 7.80
CA SER A 105 11.44 -10.69 7.83
C SER A 105 10.96 -11.00 9.24
N ASN A 106 9.64 -11.06 9.42
CA ASN A 106 9.03 -11.69 10.61
C ASN A 106 8.95 -13.22 10.52
N ASP A 107 9.27 -13.78 9.36
CA ASP A 107 9.15 -15.20 9.02
C ASP A 107 10.42 -15.66 8.26
N ARG A 108 11.14 -16.63 8.84
CA ARG A 108 12.40 -17.15 8.26
C ARG A 108 12.18 -17.84 6.91
N GLU A 109 11.16 -18.68 6.81
CA GLU A 109 10.90 -19.45 5.59
C GLU A 109 10.51 -18.50 4.45
N PHE A 110 9.67 -17.51 4.75
CA PHE A 110 9.29 -16.49 3.79
C PHE A 110 10.47 -15.65 3.29
N ALA A 111 11.44 -15.34 4.16
CA ALA A 111 12.66 -14.63 3.78
C ALA A 111 13.52 -15.43 2.82
N ILE A 112 13.75 -16.71 3.14
CA ILE A 112 14.58 -17.63 2.35
C ILE A 112 13.92 -17.88 0.99
N ASP A 113 12.61 -18.17 0.98
CA ASP A 113 11.86 -18.38 -0.25
C ASP A 113 11.91 -17.12 -1.12
N THR A 114 11.73 -15.94 -0.54
CA THR A 114 11.83 -14.68 -1.29
C THR A 114 13.23 -14.47 -1.86
N PHE A 115 14.27 -14.73 -1.08
CA PHE A 115 15.66 -14.63 -1.55
C PHE A 115 15.92 -15.56 -2.74
N ASN A 116 15.53 -16.82 -2.62
CA ASN A 116 15.73 -17.84 -3.66
C ASN A 116 15.00 -17.47 -4.95
N HIS A 117 13.69 -17.21 -4.86
CA HIS A 117 12.89 -16.97 -6.06
C HIS A 117 13.24 -15.65 -6.75
N LEU A 118 13.67 -14.65 -5.98
CA LEU A 118 13.97 -13.33 -6.50
C LEU A 118 15.37 -13.25 -7.12
N LEU A 119 16.37 -13.96 -6.57
CA LEU A 119 17.78 -13.82 -6.96
C LEU A 119 18.41 -15.08 -7.56
N LEU A 120 17.98 -16.28 -7.15
CA LEU A 120 18.59 -17.55 -7.60
C LEU A 120 17.78 -18.17 -8.74
N ASP A 121 16.46 -18.20 -8.60
CA ASP A 121 15.56 -18.77 -9.61
C ASP A 121 15.20 -17.77 -10.71
N CYS A 122 16.15 -16.93 -11.14
CA CYS A 122 15.97 -15.98 -12.23
C CYS A 122 16.38 -16.63 -13.56
N PRO A 123 15.45 -16.96 -14.49
CA PRO A 123 15.80 -17.58 -15.76
C PRO A 123 16.47 -16.60 -16.73
N PRO A 124 17.47 -17.03 -17.53
CA PRO A 124 18.23 -18.28 -17.38
C PRO A 124 19.05 -18.25 -16.08
N GLY A 125 19.02 -19.34 -15.31
CA GLY A 125 19.76 -19.44 -14.05
C GLY A 125 21.26 -19.38 -14.31
N PHE A 126 21.88 -18.25 -13.96
CA PHE A 126 23.32 -18.04 -14.09
C PHE A 126 24.06 -18.18 -12.76
N HIS A 127 23.33 -18.06 -11.63
CA HIS A 127 23.93 -18.00 -10.30
C HIS A 127 23.24 -18.94 -9.32
N ALA A 128 24.03 -19.58 -8.47
CA ALA A 128 23.59 -20.49 -7.42
C ALA A 128 23.88 -19.93 -6.01
N ALA A 129 23.27 -20.53 -4.99
CA ALA A 129 23.37 -20.06 -3.60
C ALA A 129 24.82 -20.06 -3.07
N ASP A 130 25.68 -20.94 -3.58
CA ASP A 130 27.09 -21.06 -3.20
C ASP A 130 27.97 -19.93 -3.75
N GLU A 131 27.46 -19.14 -4.69
CA GLU A 131 28.10 -17.91 -5.17
C GLU A 131 27.80 -16.69 -4.27
N PHE A 132 26.99 -16.89 -3.22
CA PHE A 132 26.76 -15.92 -2.16
C PHE A 132 27.40 -16.38 -0.85
N GLU A 133 28.05 -15.45 -0.16
CA GLU A 133 28.40 -15.65 1.26
C GLU A 133 27.19 -15.30 2.11
N ILE A 134 26.45 -16.32 2.58
CA ILE A 134 25.19 -16.16 3.30
C ILE A 134 25.39 -16.30 4.82
N ASN A 135 24.82 -15.37 5.58
CA ASN A 135 24.70 -15.41 7.03
C ASN A 135 23.24 -15.18 7.43
N GLU A 136 22.71 -16.03 8.32
CA GLU A 136 21.34 -15.98 8.81
C GLU A 136 21.32 -15.88 10.33
N GLN A 137 20.50 -14.98 10.87
CA GLN A 137 20.30 -14.85 12.31
C GLN A 137 18.94 -14.24 12.65
N TRP A 138 18.44 -14.55 13.84
CA TRP A 138 17.42 -13.74 14.50
C TRP A 138 18.13 -12.69 15.34
N THR A 139 17.78 -11.41 15.14
CA THR A 139 18.44 -10.29 15.83
C THR A 139 17.43 -9.42 16.57
N THR A 140 17.85 -8.92 17.72
CA THR A 140 17.16 -7.88 18.51
C THR A 140 17.91 -6.55 18.43
N ASP A 141 18.82 -6.41 17.47
CA ASP A 141 19.54 -5.17 17.23
C ASP A 141 18.54 -4.02 16.96
N ALA A 142 18.63 -2.96 17.76
CA ALA A 142 17.64 -1.89 17.74
C ALA A 142 17.57 -1.17 16.38
N GLN A 143 18.69 -1.05 15.67
CA GLN A 143 18.74 -0.39 14.37
C GLN A 143 18.08 -1.25 13.29
N ILE A 144 18.36 -2.54 13.26
CA ILE A 144 17.74 -3.48 12.31
C ILE A 144 16.24 -3.59 12.57
N VAL A 145 15.84 -3.69 13.83
CA VAL A 145 14.41 -3.74 14.20
C VAL A 145 13.69 -2.45 13.80
N ALA A 146 14.28 -1.28 14.07
CA ALA A 146 13.72 0.00 13.65
C ALA A 146 13.62 0.12 12.12
N TYR A 147 14.62 -0.36 11.39
CA TYR A 147 14.59 -0.37 9.93
C TYR A 147 13.49 -1.31 9.41
N PHE A 148 13.41 -2.53 9.91
CA PHE A 148 12.34 -3.47 9.58
C PHE A 148 10.95 -2.87 9.82
N LEU A 149 10.75 -2.21 10.96
CA LEU A 149 9.52 -1.51 11.29
C LEU A 149 9.20 -0.40 10.28
N GLY A 150 10.16 0.46 9.95
CA GLY A 150 9.96 1.50 8.94
C GLY A 150 9.55 0.93 7.58
N MET A 151 10.14 -0.20 7.20
CA MET A 151 9.81 -0.90 5.95
C MET A 151 8.43 -1.55 5.99
N LEU A 152 8.06 -2.16 7.11
CA LEU A 152 6.75 -2.77 7.35
C LEU A 152 5.64 -1.71 7.33
N THR A 153 5.83 -0.59 8.03
CA THR A 153 4.89 0.54 7.99
C THR A 153 4.76 1.09 6.57
N GLY A 154 5.86 1.19 5.83
CA GLY A 154 5.78 1.61 4.43
C GLY A 154 5.12 0.58 3.51
N ALA A 155 5.14 -0.73 3.85
CA ALA A 155 4.58 -1.82 3.04
C ALA A 155 3.09 -2.09 3.32
N ARG A 156 2.64 -1.94 4.58
CA ARG A 156 1.21 -1.89 4.95
C ARG A 156 0.47 -0.71 4.29
N GLY A 157 1.19 0.10 3.52
CA GLY A 157 0.83 1.49 3.31
C GLY A 157 0.83 2.22 4.65
N TRP A 158 0.79 3.55 4.60
CA TRP A 158 0.15 4.25 5.70
C TRP A 158 -1.31 3.82 5.63
N ASP A 159 -1.73 2.84 6.44
CA ASP A 159 -3.09 2.29 6.37
C ASP A 159 -4.07 3.46 6.32
N PRO A 160 -4.67 3.75 5.15
CA PRO A 160 -5.50 4.93 5.01
C PRO A 160 -6.74 4.79 5.87
N SER A 161 -7.09 3.58 6.34
CA SER A 161 -8.18 3.38 7.29
C SER A 161 -7.99 4.21 8.55
N HIS A 162 -6.74 4.45 9.00
CA HIS A 162 -6.47 5.34 10.13
C HIS A 162 -6.82 6.80 9.82
N ASN A 163 -6.67 7.20 8.56
CA ASN A 163 -7.04 8.53 8.09
C ASN A 163 -8.53 8.67 7.76
N ILE A 164 -9.25 7.56 7.60
CA ILE A 164 -10.70 7.55 7.42
C ILE A 164 -11.35 8.01 8.75
N PRO A 165 -12.07 9.15 8.75
CA PRO A 165 -12.86 9.59 9.90
C PRO A 165 -13.76 8.48 10.44
N ALA A 166 -13.88 8.38 11.76
CA ALA A 166 -14.59 7.28 12.43
C ALA A 166 -16.03 7.07 11.93
N ASN A 167 -16.74 8.15 11.59
CA ASN A 167 -18.10 8.09 11.04
C ASN A 167 -18.18 7.47 9.63
N ILE A 168 -17.14 7.68 8.80
CA ILE A 168 -17.03 7.08 7.46
C ILE A 168 -16.71 5.59 7.60
N ARG A 169 -15.76 5.26 8.49
CA ARG A 169 -15.36 3.88 8.80
C ARG A 169 -16.53 3.05 9.33
N GLN A 170 -17.26 3.57 10.31
CA GLN A 170 -18.44 2.91 10.87
C GLN A 170 -19.47 2.59 9.78
N SER A 171 -19.75 3.53 8.87
CA SER A 171 -20.70 3.31 7.79
C SER A 171 -20.21 2.22 6.82
N LEU A 172 -18.90 2.16 6.54
CA LEU A 172 -18.30 1.11 5.72
C LEU A 172 -18.37 -0.28 6.40
N GLU A 173 -18.08 -0.35 7.69
CA GLU A 173 -18.17 -1.58 8.49
C GLU A 173 -19.61 -2.09 8.58
N GLU A 174 -20.58 -1.18 8.74
CA GLU A 174 -22.02 -1.51 8.69
C GLU A 174 -22.43 -2.06 7.32
N ALA A 175 -21.86 -1.53 6.22
CA ALA A 175 -22.08 -2.06 4.87
C ALA A 175 -21.53 -3.48 4.71
N HIS A 176 -20.28 -3.73 5.12
CA HIS A 176 -19.68 -5.06 5.14
C HIS A 176 -20.49 -6.05 5.99
N SER A 177 -20.90 -5.65 7.18
CA SER A 177 -21.67 -6.48 8.10
C SER A 177 -23.04 -6.83 7.52
N SER A 178 -23.71 -5.86 6.89
CA SER A 178 -24.98 -6.04 6.19
C SER A 178 -24.86 -7.05 5.03
N LEU A 179 -23.77 -6.98 4.25
CA LEU A 179 -23.52 -7.95 3.18
C LEU A 179 -23.36 -9.37 3.72
N LYS A 180 -22.60 -9.54 4.82
CA LYS A 180 -22.37 -10.86 5.46
C LYS A 180 -23.65 -11.55 5.91
N ILE A 181 -24.65 -10.77 6.37
CA ILE A 181 -25.96 -11.30 6.79
C ILE A 181 -27.02 -11.28 5.68
N ALA A 182 -26.60 -11.14 4.41
CA ALA A 182 -27.48 -11.07 3.24
C ALA A 182 -28.53 -9.94 3.26
N ASN A 183 -28.29 -8.87 4.02
CA ASN A 183 -29.10 -7.66 3.99
C ASN A 183 -28.59 -6.70 2.90
N TYR A 184 -28.88 -7.04 1.64
CA TYR A 184 -28.36 -6.35 0.46
C TYR A 184 -28.79 -4.88 0.38
N ARG A 185 -30.05 -4.59 0.73
CA ARG A 185 -30.56 -3.20 0.80
C ARG A 185 -29.75 -2.36 1.77
N SER A 186 -29.53 -2.87 2.98
CA SER A 186 -28.75 -2.16 4.00
C SER A 186 -27.30 -1.95 3.56
N SER A 187 -26.69 -2.98 2.94
CA SER A 187 -25.32 -2.86 2.39
C SER A 187 -25.21 -1.74 1.35
N VAL A 188 -26.14 -1.66 0.40
CA VAL A 188 -26.16 -0.59 -0.62
C VAL A 188 -26.40 0.79 0.02
N VAL A 189 -27.35 0.89 0.96
CA VAL A 189 -27.65 2.16 1.65
C VAL A 189 -26.45 2.67 2.45
N MET A 190 -25.77 1.78 3.18
CA MET A 190 -24.59 2.16 3.97
C MET A 190 -23.40 2.50 3.08
N SER A 191 -23.19 1.77 1.96
CA SER A 191 -22.18 2.13 0.96
C SER A 191 -22.40 3.56 0.42
N ARG A 192 -23.65 3.91 0.09
CA ARG A 192 -24.01 5.27 -0.35
C ARG A 192 -23.78 6.32 0.74
N ARG A 193 -24.10 6.00 1.99
CA ARG A 193 -23.88 6.89 3.13
C ARG A 193 -22.39 7.15 3.36
N THR A 194 -21.57 6.12 3.23
CA THR A 194 -20.11 6.23 3.27
C THR A 194 -19.59 7.15 2.16
N LEU A 195 -20.08 6.97 0.93
CA LEU A 195 -19.74 7.83 -0.21
C LEU A 195 -20.17 9.30 0.01
N GLU A 196 -21.38 9.52 0.53
CA GLU A 196 -21.86 10.84 0.88
C GLU A 196 -20.98 11.51 1.94
N ALA A 197 -20.59 10.75 2.97
CA ALA A 197 -19.75 11.25 4.05
C ALA A 197 -18.34 11.61 3.58
N VAL A 198 -17.71 10.81 2.70
CA VAL A 198 -16.39 11.14 2.16
C VAL A 198 -16.42 12.36 1.24
N LEU A 199 -17.47 12.53 0.43
CA LEU A 199 -17.61 13.73 -0.39
C LEU A 199 -17.84 14.98 0.49
N LYS A 200 -18.65 14.89 1.55
CA LYS A 200 -18.81 15.98 2.53
C LYS A 200 -17.48 16.35 3.19
N PHE A 201 -16.71 15.35 3.58
CA PHE A 201 -15.36 15.53 4.13
C PHE A 201 -14.44 16.23 3.12
N GLY A 202 -14.47 15.81 1.86
CA GLY A 202 -13.70 16.42 0.78
C GLY A 202 -14.12 17.84 0.41
N PHE A 203 -15.37 18.24 0.64
CA PHE A 203 -15.82 19.61 0.37
C PHE A 203 -15.04 20.62 1.21
N GLN A 204 -14.93 20.37 2.50
CA GLN A 204 -14.20 21.25 3.41
C GLN A 204 -12.70 21.24 3.08
N ARG A 205 -12.13 20.07 2.77
CA ARG A 205 -10.68 19.89 2.58
C ARG A 205 -10.16 20.27 1.21
N LEU A 206 -10.83 19.84 0.15
CA LEU A 206 -10.37 20.04 -1.23
C LEU A 206 -10.91 21.34 -1.84
N LEU A 207 -12.10 21.79 -1.41
CA LEU A 207 -12.75 23.00 -1.95
C LEU A 207 -12.81 24.16 -0.94
N GLY A 208 -12.41 23.94 0.32
CA GLY A 208 -12.38 25.00 1.34
C GLY A 208 -13.75 25.55 1.73
N ARG A 209 -14.85 24.81 1.49
CA ARG A 209 -16.22 25.28 1.74
C ARG A 209 -17.13 24.18 2.26
N GLU A 210 -18.18 24.59 2.98
CA GLU A 210 -19.19 23.66 3.49
C GLU A 210 -20.07 23.10 2.36
N PRO A 211 -20.51 21.82 2.45
CA PRO A 211 -21.38 21.18 1.46
C PRO A 211 -22.84 21.61 1.65
N VAL A 212 -23.13 22.90 1.48
CA VAL A 212 -24.47 23.49 1.63
C VAL A 212 -24.95 24.15 0.33
N ASN A 213 -26.26 24.15 0.11
CA ASN A 213 -26.90 24.86 -1.00
C ASN A 213 -27.07 26.36 -0.69
N GLN A 214 -27.58 27.14 -1.66
CA GLN A 214 -27.82 28.58 -1.49
C GLN A 214 -28.79 28.94 -0.35
N ARG A 215 -29.56 27.96 0.15
CA ARG A 215 -30.49 28.12 1.28
C ARG A 215 -29.89 27.65 2.61
N GLY A 216 -28.61 27.29 2.64
CA GLY A 216 -27.92 26.77 3.83
C GLY A 216 -28.26 25.32 4.20
N GLN A 217 -28.93 24.57 3.33
CA GLN A 217 -29.26 23.16 3.57
C GLN A 217 -28.15 22.26 3.03
N SER A 218 -27.87 21.13 3.70
CA SER A 218 -26.89 20.14 3.22
C SER A 218 -27.18 19.73 1.77
N LEU A 219 -26.13 19.70 0.95
CA LEU A 219 -26.20 19.18 -0.40
C LEU A 219 -26.51 17.68 -0.39
N MET A 220 -27.29 17.25 -1.38
CA MET A 220 -27.53 15.84 -1.65
C MET A 220 -26.34 15.25 -2.41
N LEU A 221 -26.19 13.92 -2.39
CA LEU A 221 -25.08 13.21 -3.05
C LEU A 221 -24.92 13.60 -4.53
N ASN A 222 -26.01 13.67 -5.30
CA ASN A 222 -25.97 14.10 -6.70
C ASN A 222 -25.41 15.53 -6.87
N ASP A 223 -25.83 16.45 -6.00
CA ASP A 223 -25.40 17.85 -6.08
C ASP A 223 -23.93 18.00 -5.72
N MET A 224 -23.45 17.22 -4.74
CA MET A 224 -22.02 17.17 -4.40
C MET A 224 -21.17 16.62 -5.54
N ILE A 225 -21.58 15.52 -6.17
CA ILE A 225 -20.88 14.94 -7.34
C ILE A 225 -20.80 15.98 -8.47
N ASN A 226 -21.92 16.63 -8.79
CA ASN A 226 -21.95 17.63 -9.86
C ASN A 226 -21.13 18.87 -9.52
N GLN A 227 -21.06 19.30 -8.25
CA GLN A 227 -20.20 20.40 -7.86
C GLN A 227 -18.72 20.05 -7.98
N PHE A 228 -18.29 18.86 -7.56
CA PHE A 228 -16.90 18.42 -7.80
C PHE A 228 -16.55 18.32 -9.28
N ARG A 229 -17.50 17.85 -10.11
CA ARG A 229 -17.32 17.73 -11.58
C ARG A 229 -17.19 19.10 -12.25
N ASN A 230 -17.95 20.08 -11.78
CA ASN A 230 -18.00 21.44 -12.36
C ASN A 230 -16.99 22.40 -11.73
N ASP A 231 -16.29 22.01 -10.67
CA ASP A 231 -15.28 22.86 -10.05
C ASP A 231 -14.09 23.05 -11.01
N ALA A 232 -13.50 24.25 -11.03
CA ALA A 232 -12.41 24.58 -11.95
C ALA A 232 -11.13 23.79 -11.64
N VAL A 233 -10.88 23.49 -10.36
CA VAL A 233 -9.67 22.79 -9.91
C VAL A 233 -9.74 21.29 -10.19
N LYS A 234 -10.96 20.73 -10.27
CA LYS A 234 -11.22 19.29 -10.46
C LYS A 234 -10.35 18.40 -9.57
N PRO A 235 -10.40 18.57 -8.23
CA PRO A 235 -9.51 17.85 -7.32
C PRO A 235 -9.76 16.34 -7.30
N ILE A 236 -10.99 15.89 -7.62
CA ILE A 236 -11.32 14.48 -7.76
C ILE A 236 -11.37 14.11 -9.26
N PRO A 237 -10.61 13.11 -9.72
CA PRO A 237 -10.67 12.63 -11.10
C PRO A 237 -12.08 12.21 -11.55
N ASP A 238 -12.42 12.54 -12.80
CA ASP A 238 -13.76 12.33 -13.36
C ASP A 238 -14.20 10.86 -13.35
N HIS A 239 -13.26 9.91 -13.53
CA HIS A 239 -13.56 8.49 -13.47
C HIS A 239 -14.03 8.05 -12.07
N LEU A 240 -13.48 8.62 -10.99
CA LEU A 240 -13.94 8.34 -9.63
C LEU A 240 -15.31 8.97 -9.37
N LEU A 241 -15.57 10.16 -9.92
CA LEU A 241 -16.89 10.76 -9.86
C LEU A 241 -17.94 9.94 -10.63
N HIS A 242 -17.56 9.26 -11.72
CA HIS A 242 -18.44 8.30 -12.39
C HIS A 242 -18.73 7.07 -11.52
N ILE A 243 -17.74 6.55 -10.80
CA ILE A 243 -17.95 5.46 -9.83
C ILE A 243 -18.87 5.92 -8.69
N ALA A 244 -18.70 7.14 -8.19
CA ALA A 244 -19.58 7.71 -7.18
C ALA A 244 -21.04 7.80 -7.69
N ASP A 245 -21.22 8.26 -8.93
CA ASP A 245 -22.53 8.41 -9.55
C ASP A 245 -23.19 7.06 -9.85
N SER A 246 -22.41 6.04 -10.25
CA SER A 246 -22.94 4.70 -10.48
C SER A 246 -23.46 4.06 -9.19
N VAL A 247 -22.74 4.22 -8.06
CA VAL A 247 -23.21 3.78 -6.74
C VAL A 247 -24.47 4.51 -6.31
N ARG A 248 -24.57 5.82 -6.59
CA ARG A 248 -25.78 6.61 -6.34
C ARG A 248 -27.00 6.10 -7.12
N LEU A 249 -26.79 5.52 -8.30
CA LEU A 249 -27.86 4.99 -9.16
C LEU A 249 -28.28 3.55 -8.82
N VAL A 250 -27.65 2.89 -7.83
CA VAL A 250 -28.05 1.53 -7.45
C VAL A 250 -29.36 1.55 -6.63
N GLY A 251 -30.40 0.99 -7.23
CA GLY A 251 -31.67 0.60 -6.62
C GLY A 251 -32.60 1.73 -6.16
N ASN A 252 -33.72 1.35 -5.54
CA ASN A 252 -34.73 2.28 -5.01
C ASN A 252 -34.35 2.84 -3.64
N VAL A 253 -33.34 3.70 -3.61
CA VAL A 253 -32.97 4.49 -2.42
C VAL A 253 -33.34 5.95 -2.67
N PRO A 254 -33.76 6.73 -1.66
CA PRO A 254 -34.05 8.16 -1.83
C PRO A 254 -32.93 8.89 -2.59
N GLY A 255 -33.31 9.64 -3.63
CA GLY A 255 -32.37 10.40 -4.47
C GLY A 255 -31.57 9.59 -5.50
N ALA A 256 -31.82 8.28 -5.65
CA ALA A 256 -31.25 7.47 -6.73
C ALA A 256 -31.86 7.82 -8.09
N HIS A 257 -33.18 7.83 -8.16
CA HIS A 257 -33.96 8.01 -9.38
C HIS A 257 -35.07 9.03 -9.16
N ALA A 258 -35.56 9.65 -10.25
CA ALA A 258 -36.67 10.59 -10.21
C ALA A 258 -38.01 9.91 -9.86
N ALA A 259 -38.14 8.63 -10.18
CA ALA A 259 -39.26 7.77 -9.81
C ALA A 259 -38.72 6.41 -9.36
N GLU A 260 -39.42 5.76 -8.43
CA GLU A 260 -39.08 4.40 -8.00
C GLU A 260 -39.22 3.41 -9.17
N ILE A 261 -38.26 2.49 -9.29
CA ILE A 261 -38.30 1.39 -10.26
C ILE A 261 -39.31 0.35 -9.72
N PRO A 262 -40.44 0.10 -10.41
CA PRO A 262 -41.44 -0.84 -9.91
C PRO A 262 -40.83 -2.23 -9.69
N ASN A 263 -41.14 -2.84 -8.54
CA ASN A 263 -40.71 -4.18 -8.16
C ASN A 263 -39.18 -4.42 -8.09
N TYR A 264 -38.37 -3.37 -7.95
CA TYR A 264 -36.93 -3.53 -7.77
C TYR A 264 -36.60 -4.28 -6.47
N GLN A 265 -35.81 -5.34 -6.58
CA GLN A 265 -35.30 -6.10 -5.46
C GLN A 265 -33.78 -5.97 -5.41
N PHE A 266 -33.25 -5.58 -4.25
CA PHE A 266 -31.81 -5.52 -4.04
C PHE A 266 -31.22 -6.93 -4.09
N THR A 267 -30.26 -7.13 -4.99
CA THR A 267 -29.57 -8.40 -5.17
C THR A 267 -28.23 -8.40 -4.44
N ARG A 268 -27.64 -9.60 -4.30
CA ARG A 268 -26.27 -9.75 -3.82
C ARG A 268 -25.28 -8.99 -4.71
N SER A 269 -25.44 -9.06 -6.02
CA SER A 269 -24.58 -8.36 -6.98
C SER A 269 -24.62 -6.85 -6.81
N ASP A 270 -25.80 -6.27 -6.54
CA ASP A 270 -25.92 -4.83 -6.26
C ASP A 270 -25.12 -4.43 -5.02
N ALA A 271 -25.19 -5.25 -3.96
CA ALA A 271 -24.50 -5.00 -2.70
C ALA A 271 -22.99 -5.20 -2.82
N GLU A 272 -22.52 -6.25 -3.49
CA GLU A 272 -21.10 -6.49 -3.75
C GLU A 272 -20.51 -5.38 -4.62
N TYR A 273 -21.23 -4.97 -5.68
CA TYR A 273 -20.82 -3.86 -6.54
C TYR A 273 -20.71 -2.55 -5.76
N ALA A 274 -21.75 -2.15 -5.02
CA ALA A 274 -21.77 -0.90 -4.28
C ALA A 274 -20.65 -0.84 -3.23
N LEU A 275 -20.44 -1.94 -2.50
CA LEU A 275 -19.40 -2.03 -1.49
C LEU A 275 -18.00 -1.96 -2.11
N TYR A 276 -17.74 -2.75 -3.16
CA TYR A 276 -16.47 -2.73 -3.88
C TYR A 276 -16.15 -1.34 -4.43
N ALA A 277 -17.11 -0.72 -5.11
CA ALA A 277 -16.95 0.60 -5.71
C ALA A 277 -16.64 1.68 -4.67
N VAL A 278 -17.30 1.64 -3.51
CA VAL A 278 -17.06 2.59 -2.41
C VAL A 278 -15.71 2.34 -1.74
N SER A 279 -15.34 1.08 -1.48
CA SER A 279 -14.02 0.74 -0.95
C SER A 279 -12.90 1.21 -1.88
N HIS A 280 -13.06 1.02 -3.19
CA HIS A 280 -12.12 1.53 -4.18
C HIS A 280 -12.06 3.07 -4.18
N PHE A 281 -13.21 3.76 -4.14
CA PHE A 281 -13.26 5.22 -4.06
C PHE A 281 -12.53 5.74 -2.82
N LEU A 282 -12.77 5.16 -1.65
CA LEU A 282 -12.09 5.54 -0.40
C LEU A 282 -10.58 5.33 -0.48
N HIS A 283 -10.15 4.19 -1.02
CA HIS A 283 -8.74 3.89 -1.22
C HIS A 283 -8.07 4.98 -2.07
N GLU A 284 -8.62 5.29 -3.24
CA GLU A 284 -8.08 6.32 -4.12
C GLU A 284 -8.12 7.72 -3.48
N TYR A 285 -9.22 8.05 -2.79
CA TYR A 285 -9.38 9.35 -2.12
C TYR A 285 -8.31 9.59 -1.06
N PHE A 286 -8.17 8.66 -0.10
CA PHE A 286 -7.28 8.85 1.05
C PHE A 286 -5.80 8.57 0.73
N ASN A 287 -5.49 7.80 -0.32
CA ASN A 287 -4.11 7.55 -0.70
C ASN A 287 -3.55 8.52 -1.73
N LYS A 288 -4.38 9.02 -2.66
CA LYS A 288 -3.88 9.73 -3.86
C LYS A 288 -4.44 11.14 -4.03
N ILE A 289 -5.59 11.46 -3.43
CA ILE A 289 -6.26 12.75 -3.65
C ILE A 289 -6.05 13.71 -2.48
N ASP A 290 -6.35 13.27 -1.26
CA ASP A 290 -6.22 14.10 -0.07
C ASP A 290 -4.76 14.18 0.38
N THR A 291 -3.99 15.04 -0.29
CA THR A 291 -2.56 15.19 -0.01
C THR A 291 -2.24 15.82 1.34
N ALA A 292 -3.23 16.46 1.98
CA ALA A 292 -3.11 17.00 3.34
C ALA A 292 -3.27 15.92 4.42
N VAL A 293 -3.81 14.74 4.07
CA VAL A 293 -3.72 13.53 4.90
C VAL A 293 -2.33 12.91 4.78
N THR A 294 -1.66 13.12 3.65
CA THR A 294 -0.29 12.65 3.38
C THR A 294 0.79 13.69 3.68
N GLU A 295 0.47 14.79 4.39
CA GLU A 295 1.48 15.79 4.78
C GLU A 295 2.52 15.11 5.69
N TYR A 296 3.68 14.89 5.10
CA TYR A 296 4.81 14.17 5.69
C TYR A 296 5.23 14.82 7.01
N TYR A 297 5.09 14.09 8.12
CA TYR A 297 5.95 14.33 9.27
C TYR A 297 7.33 13.78 8.92
N THR A 298 8.18 14.61 8.32
CA THR A 298 9.59 14.29 8.18
C THR A 298 10.19 14.27 9.58
N LEU A 299 10.39 13.08 10.15
CA LEU A 299 11.19 12.94 11.36
C LEU A 299 12.63 13.25 10.98
N THR A 300 13.04 14.51 11.21
CA THR A 300 14.42 14.92 11.01
C THR A 300 15.16 14.51 12.27
N VAL A 301 15.93 13.43 12.20
CA VAL A 301 16.89 13.08 13.25
C VAL A 301 18.13 13.92 12.98
N ASP A 302 18.27 15.04 13.69
CA ASP A 302 19.53 15.76 13.70
C ASP A 302 20.57 14.88 14.39
N GLN A 303 21.48 14.33 13.60
CA GLN A 303 22.70 13.70 14.10
C GLN A 303 23.72 14.79 14.41
N ASN A 304 23.52 15.48 15.52
CA ASN A 304 24.56 16.28 16.16
C ASN A 304 24.75 15.79 17.59
N GLU A 305 25.68 14.84 17.76
CA GLU A 305 26.74 14.80 18.79
C GLU A 305 27.68 13.62 18.54
#